data_AF-A0A975G5T3-F1
#
_entry.id   AF-A0A975G5T3-F1
#
_cell.length_a   1.000
_cell.length_b   1.000
_cell.length_c   1.000
_cell.angle_alpha   90.00
_cell.angle_beta   90.00
_cell.angle_gamma   90.00
#
_symmetry.space_group_name_H-M   'P 1'
#
loop_
_entity.id
_entity.type
_entity.pdbx_description
1 polymer ?
#
loop_
_entity_poly.entity_id
_entity_poly.type
_entity_poly.pdbx_seq_one_letter_code
_entity_poly.pdbx_strand_id
1 'polypeptide(L)'
;MRLIFALTALAVPSAKAATPPADLLYGHFEFHLGYVPTPGNPDAGWRITASYDQDDDFSTADGVVVMDPSSTVFTAAPSTLTAVPSPPRSFARFGPAGTPLWILPQNNTLGRLFLGVRATIPTGIFQASVGGNYTPSPQGSISLRLISVTGTGPAAGGQFATWKTESLNTQVFSFDTTDGITDADKIDTIPVSSHTHYNWGFTKPGTYDVTVEAKGKLMAAPTSITSGRATYRFSVPFTSRAANGSSIRVVADAMGKPRMVVGSSSEPVAYAPDQVMLEAGTATGASSALPGALWEVNGTLSTLAAGFPNGVGVDPVTASRALSGSEWSGVSLEIGKVRGPGNFALIEGGTVLAGNSGGTIPLNPAAARNIMAGFTASGLYVAECLVHGVRNGLPVSSGPLRLFFGAGLTANHTYADWQSSFERTAGISSGALASAADDFDHDGVANGVEFALFWHGMDPTRPDSSLGPLPFPDADGYARYEFLRDTYKDPLNETGWQIRPSYSPDLVTWRLRSSRTAGFPFTDAETGAGEGNAAGRITRRRLRIMPGPFDRMFYRMNIKSF
;
A
#
# COMPACT_ATOMS: atom_id res chain seq x y z
N MET A 1 44.43 35.40 39.55
CA MET A 1 43.97 35.89 38.25
C MET A 1 43.94 34.71 37.29
N ARG A 2 42.80 34.00 37.20
CA ARG A 2 42.63 32.81 36.35
C ARG A 2 41.95 33.25 35.05
N LEU A 3 42.63 33.10 33.92
CA LEU A 3 42.05 33.32 32.59
C LEU A 3 41.10 32.17 32.26
N ILE A 4 39.85 32.50 31.97
CA ILE A 4 38.84 31.60 31.41
C ILE A 4 38.95 31.68 29.88
N PHE A 5 39.32 30.57 29.22
CA PHE A 5 39.15 30.42 27.78
C PHE A 5 37.73 29.94 27.51
N ALA A 6 36.91 30.80 26.89
CA ALA A 6 35.63 30.40 26.32
C ALA A 6 35.87 29.71 24.98
N LEU A 7 35.66 28.40 24.91
CA LEU A 7 35.56 27.66 23.65
C LEU A 7 34.15 27.89 23.08
N THR A 8 34.04 28.74 22.07
CA THR A 8 32.86 28.79 21.21
C THR A 8 32.88 27.58 20.28
N ALA A 9 32.08 26.55 20.61
CA ALA A 9 31.80 25.46 19.70
C ALA A 9 30.98 25.99 18.52
N LEU A 10 31.61 26.08 17.34
CA LEU A 10 30.90 26.23 16.06
C LEU A 10 30.00 25.00 15.88
N ALA A 11 28.69 25.20 15.97
CA ALA A 11 27.70 24.19 15.61
C ALA A 11 27.85 23.88 14.12
N VAL A 12 28.39 22.71 13.82
CA VAL A 12 28.26 22.09 12.50
C VAL A 12 26.76 21.88 12.27
N PRO A 13 26.16 22.32 11.16
CA PRO A 13 24.76 22.05 10.90
C PRO A 13 24.58 20.53 10.83
N SER A 14 23.83 19.97 11.78
CA SER A 14 23.43 18.57 11.76
C SER A 14 22.84 18.25 10.39
N ALA A 15 23.29 17.14 9.80
CA ALA A 15 22.65 16.55 8.63
C ALA A 15 21.13 16.58 8.86
N LYS A 16 20.41 17.26 7.97
CA LYS A 16 18.94 17.38 8.01
C LYS A 16 18.41 15.96 8.21
N ALA A 17 17.82 15.65 9.37
CA ALA A 17 17.26 14.33 9.62
C ALA A 17 16.30 14.03 8.47
N ALA A 18 16.54 12.94 7.75
CA ALA A 18 15.72 12.58 6.60
C ALA A 18 14.27 12.48 7.06
N THR A 19 13.36 13.11 6.32
CA THR A 19 11.92 12.97 6.55
C THR A 19 11.57 11.48 6.59
N PRO A 20 10.91 10.96 7.64
CA PRO A 20 10.53 9.57 7.69
C PRO A 20 9.66 9.19 6.48
N PRO A 21 9.85 8.01 5.87
CA PRO A 21 8.97 7.55 4.80
C PRO A 21 7.50 7.50 5.25
N ALA A 22 6.59 7.97 4.40
CA ALA A 22 5.17 8.03 4.69
C ALA A 22 4.33 7.57 3.49
N ASP A 23 3.62 6.45 3.64
CA ASP A 23 2.62 6.00 2.67
C ASP A 23 1.23 6.44 3.13
N LEU A 24 0.76 7.54 2.55
CA LEU A 24 -0.49 8.20 2.88
C LEU A 24 -1.65 7.48 2.20
N LEU A 25 -2.59 6.96 2.97
CA LEU A 25 -3.71 6.18 2.43
C LEU A 25 -5.06 6.94 2.47
N TYR A 26 -5.19 7.86 3.41
CA TYR A 26 -6.35 8.72 3.63
C TYR A 26 -5.93 9.93 4.47
N GLY A 27 -6.72 11.00 4.44
CA GLY A 27 -6.41 12.28 5.10
C GLY A 27 -6.27 13.44 4.11
N HIS A 28 -6.06 14.64 4.64
CA HIS A 28 -5.99 15.90 3.88
C HIS A 28 -4.54 16.32 3.66
N PHE A 29 -4.12 16.36 2.40
CA PHE A 29 -2.74 16.64 2.01
C PHE A 29 -2.67 17.54 0.79
N GLU A 30 -1.50 18.14 0.56
CA GLU A 30 -1.29 19.11 -0.51
C GLU A 30 0.03 18.86 -1.26
N PHE A 31 0.03 19.14 -2.56
CA PHE A 31 1.25 19.58 -3.25
C PHE A 31 1.53 21.01 -2.79
N HIS A 32 2.55 21.17 -1.96
CA HIS A 32 2.91 22.43 -1.32
C HIS A 32 3.94 23.19 -2.16
N LEU A 33 3.58 24.42 -2.53
CA LEU A 33 4.39 25.33 -3.33
C LEU A 33 4.82 26.53 -2.47
N GLY A 34 6.08 26.54 -2.07
CA GLY A 34 6.73 27.63 -1.36
C GLY A 34 7.84 28.28 -2.17
N TYR A 35 8.19 29.51 -1.79
CA TYR A 35 9.28 30.25 -2.41
C TYR A 35 9.94 31.19 -1.40
N VAL A 36 11.27 31.16 -1.35
CA VAL A 36 12.09 32.09 -0.57
C VAL A 36 13.01 32.84 -1.55
N PRO A 37 12.89 34.18 -1.65
CA PRO A 37 13.78 34.96 -2.52
C PRO A 37 15.25 34.64 -2.26
N THR A 38 15.95 34.23 -3.31
CA THR A 38 17.36 33.85 -3.23
C THR A 38 18.15 34.76 -4.19
N PRO A 39 18.79 35.83 -3.67
CA PRO A 39 19.53 36.77 -4.50
C PRO A 39 20.58 36.07 -5.38
N GLY A 40 20.63 36.43 -6.66
CA GLY A 40 21.58 35.87 -7.63
C GLY A 40 21.25 34.47 -8.15
N ASN A 41 20.34 33.73 -7.52
CA ASN A 41 19.85 32.44 -8.01
C ASN A 41 18.37 32.25 -7.66
N PRO A 42 17.45 32.89 -8.39
CA PRO A 42 16.04 32.87 -8.05
C PRO A 42 15.44 31.46 -8.10
N ASP A 43 15.98 30.55 -8.93
CA ASP A 43 15.51 29.16 -9.04
C ASP A 43 15.80 28.33 -7.79
N ALA A 44 16.87 28.64 -7.04
CA ALA A 44 17.15 28.00 -5.76
C ALA A 44 16.15 28.39 -4.65
N GLY A 45 15.27 29.36 -4.90
CA GLY A 45 14.25 29.81 -3.95
C GLY A 45 13.06 28.87 -3.79
N TRP A 46 12.82 27.98 -4.76
CA TRP A 46 11.64 27.10 -4.74
C TRP A 46 11.71 26.05 -3.61
N ARG A 47 10.56 25.82 -2.99
CA ARG A 47 10.32 24.77 -1.98
C ARG A 47 9.06 24.01 -2.40
N ILE A 48 9.24 22.91 -3.12
CA ILE A 48 8.13 22.10 -3.65
C ILE A 48 8.12 20.79 -2.86
N THR A 49 7.10 20.62 -2.01
CA THR A 49 7.05 19.56 -1.00
C THR A 49 5.64 18.98 -0.90
N ALA A 50 5.46 17.83 -0.24
CA ALA A 50 4.13 17.46 0.24
C ALA A 50 3.85 18.22 1.55
N SER A 51 2.59 18.43 1.93
CA SER A 51 2.27 18.94 3.27
C SER A 51 0.93 18.44 3.79
N TYR A 52 0.74 18.57 5.10
CA TYR A 52 -0.54 18.53 5.79
C TYR A 52 -0.62 19.71 6.75
N ASP A 53 -1.81 19.95 7.31
CA ASP A 53 -2.04 20.97 8.31
C ASP A 53 -2.44 20.36 9.66
N GLN A 54 -1.85 20.84 10.76
CA GLN A 54 -2.06 20.28 12.09
C GLN A 54 -3.34 20.76 12.76
N ASP A 55 -3.83 21.94 12.39
CA ASP A 55 -5.06 22.53 12.92
C ASP A 55 -6.23 22.50 11.92
N ASP A 56 -6.00 21.91 10.73
CA ASP A 56 -6.95 21.86 9.61
C ASP A 56 -7.34 23.26 9.08
N ASP A 57 -6.57 24.31 9.38
CA ASP A 57 -6.74 25.68 8.87
C ASP A 57 -5.77 25.98 7.71
N PHE A 58 -6.25 25.75 6.50
CA PHE A 58 -5.47 25.98 5.28
C PHE A 58 -5.40 27.45 4.85
N SER A 59 -6.00 28.37 5.61
CA SER A 59 -6.00 29.80 5.29
C SER A 59 -4.74 30.54 5.73
N THR A 60 -3.97 29.98 6.67
CA THR A 60 -2.73 30.58 7.21
C THR A 60 -1.56 29.62 7.12
N ALA A 61 -0.32 30.12 7.23
CA ALA A 61 0.87 29.25 7.24
C ALA A 61 1.13 28.58 8.61
N ASP A 62 0.34 28.90 9.63
CA ASP A 62 0.41 28.25 10.94
C ASP A 62 -0.04 26.78 10.79
N GLY A 63 0.43 25.88 11.66
CA GLY A 63 0.05 24.46 11.63
C GLY A 63 0.66 23.63 10.47
N VAL A 64 1.18 24.27 9.43
CA VAL A 64 1.73 23.60 8.24
C VAL A 64 2.94 22.74 8.58
N VAL A 65 2.87 21.47 8.19
CA VAL A 65 4.00 20.55 8.23
C VAL A 65 4.33 20.07 6.83
N VAL A 66 5.56 20.35 6.40
CA VAL A 66 6.09 19.92 5.10
C VAL A 66 6.77 18.56 5.19
N MET A 67 6.62 17.78 4.12
CA MET A 67 7.17 16.44 3.96
C MET A 67 7.97 16.37 2.66
N ASP A 68 9.10 15.67 2.70
CA ASP A 68 9.90 15.43 1.49
C ASP A 68 9.09 14.54 0.51
N PRO A 69 8.84 15.01 -0.72
CA PRO A 69 8.07 14.24 -1.69
C PRO A 69 8.80 12.96 -2.14
N SER A 70 10.13 12.89 -2.02
CA SER A 70 10.90 11.69 -2.34
C SER A 70 10.70 10.53 -1.35
N SER A 71 10.25 10.84 -0.14
CA SER A 71 9.91 9.87 0.92
C SER A 71 8.41 9.79 1.19
N THR A 72 7.57 10.42 0.38
CA THR A 72 6.12 10.44 0.56
C THR A 72 5.44 9.73 -0.61
N VAL A 73 4.54 8.79 -0.31
CA VAL A 73 3.74 8.08 -1.32
C VAL A 73 2.26 8.37 -1.08
N PHE A 74 1.57 8.87 -2.10
CA PHE A 74 0.12 9.03 -2.10
C PHE A 74 -0.54 7.77 -2.63
N THR A 75 -1.20 7.03 -1.76
CA THR A 75 -1.79 5.73 -2.10
C THR A 75 -3.27 5.89 -2.41
N ALA A 76 -3.67 5.42 -3.60
CA ALA A 76 -5.08 5.30 -3.95
C ALA A 76 -5.71 4.20 -3.08
N ALA A 77 -6.57 4.58 -2.13
CA ALA A 77 -7.33 3.58 -1.38
C ALA A 77 -8.23 2.79 -2.34
N PRO A 78 -8.53 1.50 -2.12
CA PRO A 78 -9.33 0.72 -3.08
C PRO A 78 -10.74 1.25 -3.32
N SER A 79 -11.30 2.00 -2.37
CA SER A 79 -12.57 2.71 -2.56
C SER A 79 -12.50 3.76 -3.69
N THR A 80 -11.32 4.17 -4.13
CA THR A 80 -11.10 5.06 -5.29
C THR A 80 -11.30 4.37 -6.63
N LEU A 81 -11.29 3.03 -6.69
CA LEU A 81 -11.56 2.28 -7.90
C LEU A 81 -13.02 2.46 -8.31
N THR A 82 -13.19 2.97 -9.52
CA THR A 82 -14.46 3.06 -10.24
C THR A 82 -14.23 2.59 -11.67
N ALA A 83 -15.13 2.96 -12.57
CA ALA A 83 -14.97 2.74 -13.99
C ALA A 83 -15.32 4.00 -14.78
N VAL A 84 -14.82 4.09 -16.00
CA VAL A 84 -15.30 5.08 -16.98
C VAL A 84 -16.83 4.94 -17.08
N PRO A 85 -17.59 6.04 -16.88
CA PRO A 85 -19.05 6.00 -16.81
C PRO A 85 -19.68 5.61 -18.15
N SER A 86 -20.97 5.25 -18.09
CA SER A 86 -21.82 5.09 -19.28
C SER A 86 -22.92 6.16 -19.26
N PRO A 87 -22.98 7.09 -20.24
CA PRO A 87 -22.05 7.27 -21.37
C PRO A 87 -20.69 7.86 -20.93
N PRO A 88 -19.57 7.55 -21.62
CA PRO A 88 -18.22 8.00 -21.21
C PRO A 88 -17.99 9.51 -21.19
N ARG A 89 -18.58 10.25 -22.13
CA ARG A 89 -18.42 11.71 -22.27
C ARG A 89 -16.93 12.13 -22.22
N SER A 90 -16.58 13.11 -21.39
CA SER A 90 -15.21 13.61 -21.17
C SER A 90 -14.24 12.52 -20.68
N PHE A 91 -14.72 11.44 -20.06
CA PHE A 91 -13.92 10.31 -19.62
C PHE A 91 -13.61 9.28 -20.72
N ALA A 92 -14.15 9.44 -21.94
CA ALA A 92 -13.85 8.56 -23.08
C ALA A 92 -12.35 8.45 -23.39
N ARG A 93 -11.56 9.47 -23.01
CA ARG A 93 -10.10 9.49 -23.12
C ARG A 93 -9.38 8.41 -22.30
N PHE A 94 -10.00 7.92 -21.24
CA PHE A 94 -9.44 6.83 -20.43
C PHE A 94 -9.81 5.44 -20.98
N GLY A 95 -10.66 5.38 -22.01
CA GLY A 95 -11.15 4.14 -22.61
C GLY A 95 -12.68 4.08 -22.71
N PRO A 96 -13.23 2.95 -23.19
CA PRO A 96 -14.67 2.73 -23.23
C PRO A 96 -15.29 2.67 -21.82
N ALA A 97 -16.61 2.81 -21.75
CA ALA A 97 -17.38 2.61 -20.51
C ALA A 97 -17.03 1.26 -19.87
N GLY A 98 -16.88 1.23 -18.55
CA GLY A 98 -16.49 0.03 -17.81
C GLY A 98 -14.97 -0.15 -17.66
N THR A 99 -14.14 0.65 -18.35
CA THR A 99 -12.67 0.63 -18.13
C THR A 99 -12.36 1.03 -16.69
N PRO A 100 -11.54 0.26 -15.95
CA PRO A 100 -11.14 0.62 -14.58
C PRO A 100 -10.48 2.00 -14.50
N LEU A 101 -10.86 2.77 -13.49
CA LEU A 101 -10.34 4.11 -13.24
C LEU A 101 -10.27 4.35 -11.73
N TRP A 102 -9.10 4.71 -11.20
CA TRP A 102 -8.93 5.09 -9.80
C TRP A 102 -8.96 6.60 -9.70
N ILE A 103 -9.81 7.14 -8.82
CA ILE A 103 -9.96 8.60 -8.65
C ILE A 103 -9.77 8.96 -7.17
N LEU A 104 -8.70 9.71 -6.88
CA LEU A 104 -8.61 10.46 -5.63
C LEU A 104 -9.50 11.71 -5.82
N PRO A 105 -10.59 11.85 -5.07
CA PRO A 105 -11.62 12.83 -5.38
C PRO A 105 -11.23 14.25 -4.95
N GLN A 106 -11.71 15.24 -5.71
CA GLN A 106 -11.61 16.67 -5.33
C GLN A 106 -12.44 17.05 -4.10
N ASN A 107 -13.29 16.16 -3.60
CA ASN A 107 -14.15 16.39 -2.45
C ASN A 107 -13.67 15.49 -1.33
N ASN A 108 -13.70 15.99 -0.09
CA ASN A 108 -13.35 15.21 1.08
C ASN A 108 -14.33 14.03 1.26
N THR A 109 -13.92 12.87 0.76
CA THR A 109 -14.65 11.61 0.87
C THR A 109 -13.93 10.72 1.86
N LEU A 110 -14.65 10.26 2.87
CA LEU A 110 -14.08 9.43 3.91
C LEU A 110 -13.44 8.15 3.35
N GLY A 111 -12.25 7.82 3.86
CA GLY A 111 -11.49 6.63 3.42
C GLY A 111 -10.74 6.80 2.10
N ARG A 112 -10.67 8.02 1.57
CA ARG A 112 -9.87 8.39 0.40
C ARG A 112 -8.94 9.54 0.77
N LEU A 113 -7.82 9.65 0.06
CA LEU A 113 -6.98 10.84 0.15
C LEU A 113 -7.74 12.05 -0.40
N PHE A 114 -7.71 13.13 0.36
CA PHE A 114 -8.18 14.44 -0.06
C PHE A 114 -6.95 15.28 -0.40
N LEU A 115 -6.61 15.35 -1.69
CA LEU A 115 -5.35 15.88 -2.18
C LEU A 115 -5.57 17.15 -3.01
N GLY A 116 -4.91 18.23 -2.61
CA GLY A 116 -4.93 19.51 -3.30
C GLY A 116 -3.57 20.00 -3.76
N VAL A 117 -3.57 21.24 -4.25
CA VAL A 117 -2.39 22.05 -4.50
C VAL A 117 -2.51 23.32 -3.69
N ARG A 118 -1.45 23.67 -2.95
CA ARG A 118 -1.38 24.83 -2.08
C ARG A 118 -0.15 25.69 -2.39
N ALA A 119 -0.31 27.00 -2.32
CA ALA A 119 0.78 27.97 -2.36
C ALA A 119 0.80 28.83 -1.09
N THR A 120 1.91 28.84 -0.36
CA THR A 120 2.10 29.65 0.88
C THR A 120 3.08 30.81 0.68
N ILE A 121 3.30 31.19 -0.58
CA ILE A 121 4.23 32.24 -0.96
C ILE A 121 3.67 33.60 -0.52
N PRO A 122 4.47 34.47 0.12
CA PRO A 122 4.03 35.81 0.45
C PRO A 122 3.58 36.61 -0.79
N THR A 123 2.59 37.47 -0.59
CA THR A 123 2.14 38.44 -1.61
C THR A 123 3.26 39.41 -2.00
N GLY A 124 3.17 39.98 -3.19
CA GLY A 124 4.19 40.91 -3.72
C GLY A 124 5.51 40.28 -4.18
N ILE A 125 5.65 38.96 -4.14
CA ILE A 125 6.82 38.25 -4.68
C ILE A 125 6.73 38.05 -6.19
N PHE A 126 5.57 37.61 -6.68
CA PHE A 126 5.33 37.27 -8.08
C PHE A 126 4.30 38.21 -8.73
N GLN A 127 4.45 38.46 -10.02
CA GLN A 127 3.43 39.09 -10.86
C GLN A 127 2.23 38.14 -11.01
N ALA A 128 1.05 38.67 -11.29
CA ALA A 128 -0.09 37.83 -11.68
C ALA A 128 0.10 37.36 -13.13
N SER A 129 -0.17 36.09 -13.39
CA SER A 129 -0.19 35.48 -14.72
C SER A 129 -1.61 35.06 -15.09
N VAL A 130 -2.10 35.52 -16.24
CA VAL A 130 -3.37 35.08 -16.85
C VAL A 130 -3.14 34.81 -18.32
N GLY A 131 -3.42 33.59 -18.79
CA GLY A 131 -3.20 33.21 -20.19
C GLY A 131 -1.75 33.38 -20.66
N GLY A 132 -0.78 33.24 -19.75
CA GLY A 132 0.65 33.44 -20.02
C GLY A 132 1.12 34.90 -20.02
N ASN A 133 0.23 35.87 -19.84
CA ASN A 133 0.57 37.29 -19.74
C ASN A 133 0.77 37.68 -18.27
N TYR A 134 1.86 38.39 -17.99
CA TYR A 134 2.21 38.80 -16.64
C TYR A 134 1.92 40.28 -16.39
N THR A 135 1.25 40.58 -15.28
CA THR A 135 0.96 41.94 -14.83
C THR A 135 1.34 42.12 -13.35
N PRO A 136 1.95 43.25 -12.96
CA PRO A 136 2.16 43.56 -11.55
C PRO A 136 0.83 43.54 -10.79
N SER A 137 0.78 42.78 -9.70
CA SER A 137 -0.40 42.64 -8.84
C SER A 137 0.06 42.43 -7.40
N PRO A 138 -0.58 43.05 -6.39
CA PRO A 138 -0.28 42.78 -5.00
C PRO A 138 -0.44 41.29 -4.65
N GLN A 139 -1.45 40.62 -5.22
CA GLN A 139 -1.65 39.19 -5.00
C GLN A 139 -0.54 38.39 -5.68
N GLY A 140 -0.42 38.47 -7.01
CA GLY A 140 0.48 37.62 -7.77
C GLY A 140 -0.03 36.18 -7.96
N SER A 141 0.60 35.44 -8.88
CA SER A 141 0.31 34.02 -9.07
C SER A 141 1.51 33.27 -9.65
N ILE A 142 1.44 31.94 -9.53
CA ILE A 142 2.36 31.00 -10.16
C ILE A 142 1.58 30.03 -11.05
N SER A 143 2.27 29.30 -11.92
CA SER A 143 1.71 28.15 -12.62
C SER A 143 2.41 26.86 -12.18
N LEU A 144 1.71 25.73 -12.31
CA LEU A 144 2.27 24.41 -12.07
C LEU A 144 2.08 23.57 -13.33
N ARG A 145 3.17 23.16 -13.97
CA ARG A 145 3.16 22.39 -15.22
C ARG A 145 3.56 20.94 -14.99
N LEU A 146 2.89 20.00 -15.64
CA LEU A 146 3.31 18.61 -15.71
C LEU A 146 4.51 18.47 -16.65
N ILE A 147 5.57 17.82 -16.18
CA ILE A 147 6.79 17.59 -16.96
C ILE A 147 6.86 16.16 -17.48
N SER A 148 6.59 15.21 -16.59
CA SER A 148 6.65 13.79 -16.94
C SER A 148 5.85 12.97 -15.93
N VAL A 149 5.32 11.85 -16.40
CA VAL A 149 4.77 10.80 -15.55
C VAL A 149 5.48 9.50 -15.91
N THR A 150 6.22 8.95 -14.95
CA THR A 150 6.99 7.72 -15.11
C THR A 150 6.59 6.70 -14.04
N GLY A 151 7.15 5.50 -14.07
CA GLY A 151 6.86 4.46 -13.09
C GLY A 151 6.21 3.23 -13.71
N THR A 152 5.87 2.26 -12.87
CA THR A 152 5.40 0.94 -13.32
C THR A 152 3.98 0.97 -13.90
N GLY A 153 3.13 1.89 -13.44
CA GLY A 153 1.80 2.10 -14.02
C GLY A 153 1.89 2.62 -15.47
N PRO A 154 2.56 3.76 -15.71
CA PRO A 154 2.80 4.27 -17.06
C PRO A 154 3.55 3.30 -17.97
N ALA A 155 4.57 2.58 -17.46
CA ALA A 155 5.29 1.57 -18.23
C ALA A 155 4.40 0.40 -18.68
N ALA A 156 3.33 0.10 -17.93
CA ALA A 156 2.31 -0.86 -18.32
C ALA A 156 1.22 -0.25 -19.24
N GLY A 157 1.36 1.00 -19.69
CA GLY A 157 0.37 1.72 -20.49
C GLY A 157 -0.76 2.35 -19.67
N GLY A 158 -0.54 2.59 -18.38
CA GLY A 158 -1.44 3.36 -17.53
C GLY A 158 -1.34 4.86 -17.83
N GLN A 159 -2.46 5.55 -17.68
CA GLN A 159 -2.58 7.00 -17.91
C GLN A 159 -2.80 7.71 -16.57
N PHE A 160 -2.39 8.97 -16.51
CA PHE A 160 -2.58 9.89 -15.39
C PHE A 160 -3.28 11.15 -15.87
N ALA A 161 -4.21 11.66 -15.08
CA ALA A 161 -4.80 12.97 -15.32
C ALA A 161 -5.20 13.66 -14.02
N THR A 162 -5.29 14.98 -14.08
CA THR A 162 -5.83 15.82 -13.00
C THR A 162 -6.85 16.78 -13.58
N TRP A 163 -8.02 16.86 -12.95
CA TRP A 163 -9.09 17.77 -13.39
C TRP A 163 -9.91 18.31 -12.23
N LYS A 164 -10.56 19.46 -12.47
CA LYS A 164 -11.65 19.95 -11.62
C LYS A 164 -12.98 19.62 -12.27
N THR A 165 -13.94 19.22 -11.45
CA THR A 165 -15.35 19.22 -11.79
C THR A 165 -15.92 20.55 -11.32
N GLU A 166 -16.22 21.40 -12.30
CA GLU A 166 -16.80 22.74 -12.09
C GLU A 166 -18.34 22.65 -12.06
N SER A 167 -18.99 23.82 -12.02
CA SER A 167 -20.46 23.93 -12.10
C SER A 167 -21.02 23.19 -13.32
N LEU A 168 -22.26 22.70 -13.18
CA LEU A 168 -22.94 21.88 -14.18
C LEU A 168 -22.21 20.57 -14.55
N ASN A 169 -21.33 20.08 -13.65
CA ASN A 169 -20.58 18.83 -13.81
C ASN A 169 -19.63 18.82 -15.02
N THR A 170 -19.03 19.98 -15.32
CA THR A 170 -18.04 20.13 -16.40
C THR A 170 -16.64 19.76 -15.91
N GLN A 171 -15.96 18.83 -16.59
CA GLN A 171 -14.58 18.47 -16.27
C GLN A 171 -13.60 19.39 -17.00
N VAL A 172 -12.75 20.07 -16.25
CA VAL A 172 -11.64 20.90 -16.75
C VAL A 172 -10.33 20.20 -16.40
N PHE A 173 -9.72 19.56 -17.40
CA PHE A 173 -8.44 18.86 -17.26
C PHE A 173 -7.28 19.86 -17.26
N SER A 174 -6.32 19.64 -16.37
CA SER A 174 -5.09 20.45 -16.26
C SER A 174 -3.84 19.62 -16.52
N PHE A 175 -3.79 18.39 -16.04
CA PHE A 175 -2.74 17.43 -16.39
C PHE A 175 -3.41 16.29 -17.13
N ASP A 176 -2.89 15.89 -18.28
CA ASP A 176 -3.43 14.78 -19.05
C ASP A 176 -2.34 14.06 -19.84
N THR A 177 -2.13 12.78 -19.56
CA THR A 177 -1.18 11.97 -20.34
C THR A 177 -1.84 11.23 -21.49
N THR A 178 -3.18 11.27 -21.61
CA THR A 178 -3.93 10.46 -22.59
C THR A 178 -3.71 10.88 -24.04
N ASP A 179 -3.32 12.13 -24.28
CA ASP A 179 -2.97 12.71 -25.59
C ASP A 179 -1.51 13.17 -25.69
N GLY A 180 -0.68 12.77 -24.71
CA GLY A 180 0.74 13.14 -24.60
C GLY A 180 0.95 14.46 -23.87
N ILE A 181 2.10 14.59 -23.20
CA ILE A 181 2.39 15.76 -22.37
C ILE A 181 2.89 16.93 -23.23
N THR A 182 2.24 18.08 -23.13
CA THR A 182 2.53 19.33 -23.83
C THR A 182 2.61 20.52 -22.86
N ASP A 183 2.86 21.72 -23.38
CA ASP A 183 2.83 22.95 -22.55
C ASP A 183 1.42 23.34 -22.08
N ALA A 184 0.38 22.72 -22.61
CA ALA A 184 -1.00 22.90 -22.14
C ALA A 184 -1.28 22.15 -20.83
N ASP A 185 -0.45 21.17 -20.47
CA ASP A 185 -0.60 20.36 -19.25
C ASP A 185 -0.16 21.12 -18.01
N LYS A 186 -0.95 22.12 -17.62
CA LYS A 186 -0.66 23.00 -16.49
C LYS A 186 -1.91 23.45 -15.75
N ILE A 187 -1.74 23.67 -14.46
CA ILE A 187 -2.61 24.55 -13.68
C ILE A 187 -2.09 25.97 -13.90
N ASP A 188 -2.82 26.73 -14.72
CA ASP A 188 -2.36 27.99 -15.30
C ASP A 188 -2.19 29.13 -14.28
N THR A 189 -3.05 29.18 -13.27
CA THR A 189 -3.11 30.29 -12.32
C THR A 189 -3.39 29.74 -10.94
N ILE A 190 -2.35 29.70 -10.12
CA ILE A 190 -2.41 29.43 -8.69
C ILE A 190 -2.09 30.76 -8.00
N PRO A 191 -3.09 31.49 -7.49
CA PRO A 191 -2.82 32.66 -6.67
C PRO A 191 -1.88 32.28 -5.52
N VAL A 192 -0.93 33.15 -5.18
CA VAL A 192 -0.15 32.94 -3.96
C VAL A 192 -1.09 32.99 -2.76
N SER A 193 -0.76 32.31 -1.65
CA SER A 193 -1.65 32.17 -0.50
C SER A 193 -3.02 31.55 -0.84
N SER A 194 -3.04 30.54 -1.70
CA SER A 194 -4.26 29.81 -2.05
C SER A 194 -4.08 28.30 -1.91
N HIS A 195 -5.19 27.58 -1.81
CA HIS A 195 -5.22 26.13 -1.97
C HIS A 195 -6.45 25.72 -2.76
N THR A 196 -6.36 24.62 -3.50
CA THR A 196 -7.47 24.10 -4.32
C THR A 196 -7.33 22.61 -4.50
N HIS A 197 -8.45 21.90 -4.41
CA HIS A 197 -8.50 20.45 -4.59
C HIS A 197 -8.85 20.03 -6.01
N TYR A 198 -8.34 18.87 -6.40
CA TYR A 198 -8.48 18.32 -7.74
C TYR A 198 -8.85 16.84 -7.66
N ASN A 199 -9.43 16.31 -8.74
CA ASN A 199 -9.50 14.88 -8.93
C ASN A 199 -8.18 14.40 -9.55
N TRP A 200 -7.66 13.28 -9.06
CA TRP A 200 -6.44 12.65 -9.58
C TRP A 200 -6.79 11.26 -10.08
N GLY A 201 -6.68 11.06 -11.39
CA GLY A 201 -7.12 9.85 -12.08
C GLY A 201 -5.97 8.97 -12.56
N PHE A 202 -6.14 7.65 -12.43
CA PHE A 202 -5.18 6.64 -12.87
C PHE A 202 -5.91 5.48 -13.54
N THR A 203 -5.38 4.92 -14.63
CA THR A 203 -6.06 3.83 -15.36
C THR A 203 -5.48 2.43 -15.17
N LYS A 204 -4.36 2.29 -14.45
CA LYS A 204 -3.77 0.98 -14.13
C LYS A 204 -3.16 0.97 -12.73
N PRO A 205 -3.08 -0.21 -12.07
CA PRO A 205 -2.25 -0.40 -10.89
C PRO A 205 -0.76 -0.14 -11.15
N GLY A 206 -0.02 0.23 -10.11
CA GLY A 206 1.41 0.51 -10.17
C GLY A 206 1.79 1.87 -9.60
N THR A 207 3.07 2.21 -9.76
CA THR A 207 3.64 3.48 -9.30
C THR A 207 3.57 4.55 -10.40
N TYR A 208 3.32 5.79 -9.97
CA TYR A 208 3.30 6.97 -10.83
C TYR A 208 4.15 8.06 -10.20
N ASP A 209 5.32 8.31 -10.77
CA ASP A 209 6.22 9.40 -10.44
C ASP A 209 5.86 10.62 -11.29
N VAL A 210 5.12 11.54 -10.71
CA VAL A 210 4.58 12.74 -11.35
C VAL A 210 5.54 13.91 -11.09
N THR A 211 6.30 14.29 -12.11
CA THR A 211 7.22 15.43 -12.03
C THR A 211 6.52 16.69 -12.49
N VAL A 212 6.52 17.70 -11.63
CA VAL A 212 5.90 19.01 -11.88
C VAL A 212 6.93 20.12 -11.82
N GLU A 213 6.62 21.24 -12.47
CA GLU A 213 7.44 22.46 -12.48
C GLU A 213 6.58 23.66 -12.09
N ALA A 214 6.92 24.28 -10.95
CA ALA A 214 6.32 25.53 -10.56
C ALA A 214 7.07 26.69 -11.24
N LYS A 215 6.33 27.67 -11.79
CA LYS A 215 6.90 28.85 -12.45
C LYS A 215 6.26 30.14 -11.97
N GLY A 216 7.06 31.18 -11.82
CA GLY A 216 6.59 32.50 -11.46
C GLY A 216 7.52 33.59 -12.00
N LYS A 217 6.97 34.78 -12.24
CA LYS A 217 7.73 35.95 -12.69
C LYS A 217 7.89 36.95 -11.55
N LEU A 218 9.12 37.26 -11.16
CA LEU A 218 9.38 38.06 -9.97
C LEU A 218 8.89 39.50 -10.12
N MET A 219 8.32 40.05 -9.05
CA MET A 219 7.93 41.47 -8.97
C MET A 219 9.17 42.38 -9.00
N ALA A 220 10.21 42.04 -8.22
CA ALA A 220 11.43 42.83 -8.09
C ALA A 220 12.35 42.79 -9.31
N ALA A 221 12.17 41.81 -10.20
CA ALA A 221 12.94 41.62 -11.42
C ALA A 221 11.99 41.24 -12.56
N PRO A 222 11.28 42.21 -13.17
CA PRO A 222 10.16 41.98 -14.09
C PRO A 222 10.56 41.39 -15.45
N THR A 223 11.81 40.98 -15.65
CA THR A 223 12.27 40.19 -16.81
C THR A 223 12.64 38.75 -16.42
N SER A 224 12.71 38.43 -15.13
CA SER A 224 13.14 37.13 -14.63
C SER A 224 11.93 36.24 -14.33
N ILE A 225 11.77 35.20 -15.14
CA ILE A 225 10.95 34.03 -14.80
C ILE A 225 11.85 33.07 -14.04
N THR A 226 11.36 32.54 -12.93
CA THR A 226 12.03 31.51 -12.14
C THR A 226 11.18 30.27 -12.07
N SER A 227 11.83 29.11 -11.93
CA SER A 227 11.16 27.82 -11.84
C SER A 227 11.87 26.82 -10.93
N GLY A 228 11.11 25.88 -10.40
CA GLY A 228 11.60 24.75 -9.62
C GLY A 228 10.81 23.50 -9.94
N ARG A 229 11.44 22.32 -9.76
CA ARG A 229 10.81 21.02 -10.02
C ARG A 229 10.83 20.13 -8.80
N ALA A 230 9.82 19.28 -8.70
CA ALA A 230 9.81 18.14 -7.78
C ALA A 230 9.00 16.99 -8.38
N THR A 231 9.24 15.79 -7.86
CA THR A 231 8.54 14.57 -8.25
C THR A 231 7.75 14.05 -7.07
N TYR A 232 6.44 13.88 -7.26
CA TYR A 232 5.54 13.26 -6.29
C TYR A 232 5.22 11.83 -6.73
N ARG A 233 5.20 10.90 -5.77
CA ARG A 233 4.93 9.49 -6.05
C ARG A 233 3.52 9.10 -5.64
N PHE A 234 2.78 8.49 -6.55
CA PHE A 234 1.52 7.81 -6.27
C PHE A 234 1.68 6.29 -6.36
N SER A 235 0.85 5.57 -5.61
CA SER A 235 0.70 4.12 -5.69
C SER A 235 -0.77 3.76 -5.92
N VAL A 236 -1.02 2.99 -6.99
CA VAL A 236 -2.34 2.46 -7.32
C VAL A 236 -2.33 0.95 -7.03
N PRO A 237 -3.25 0.44 -6.19
CA PRO A 237 -3.14 -0.91 -5.66
C PRO A 237 -3.47 -2.00 -6.69
N PHE A 238 -2.66 -3.04 -6.71
CA PHE A 238 -2.95 -4.35 -7.31
C PHE A 238 -3.95 -5.13 -6.46
N THR A 239 -4.53 -6.18 -7.03
CA THR A 239 -5.67 -6.87 -6.42
C THR A 239 -5.36 -7.67 -5.16
N SER A 240 -4.09 -8.03 -4.89
CA SER A 240 -3.75 -9.05 -3.88
C SER A 240 -4.45 -10.39 -4.14
N ARG A 241 -4.61 -10.75 -5.42
CA ARG A 241 -5.17 -12.01 -5.88
C ARG A 241 -4.27 -12.66 -6.92
N ALA A 242 -4.16 -13.97 -6.85
CA ALA A 242 -3.45 -14.80 -7.79
C ALA A 242 -4.37 -15.96 -8.17
N ALA A 243 -4.39 -16.34 -9.45
CA ALA A 243 -5.26 -17.39 -9.98
C ALA A 243 -4.46 -18.34 -10.89
N ASN A 244 -5.15 -19.11 -11.74
CA ASN A 244 -4.52 -20.02 -12.69
C ASN A 244 -3.36 -19.37 -13.47
N GLY A 245 -2.26 -20.11 -13.58
CA GLY A 245 -1.01 -19.68 -14.20
C GLY A 245 -0.05 -18.93 -13.26
N SER A 246 -0.45 -18.64 -12.02
CA SER A 246 0.42 -17.97 -11.04
C SER A 246 1.59 -18.88 -10.63
N SER A 247 2.62 -18.29 -10.04
CA SER A 247 3.82 -19.01 -9.59
C SER A 247 4.02 -18.86 -8.09
N ILE A 248 4.22 -19.96 -7.38
CA ILE A 248 4.80 -19.97 -6.04
C ILE A 248 6.31 -20.10 -6.24
N ARG A 249 7.07 -19.12 -5.78
CA ARG A 249 8.51 -19.06 -6.02
C ARG A 249 9.30 -19.01 -4.73
N VAL A 250 10.39 -19.76 -4.70
CA VAL A 250 11.39 -19.64 -3.64
C VAL A 250 12.53 -18.78 -4.16
N VAL A 251 12.82 -17.71 -3.44
CA VAL A 251 13.85 -16.71 -3.78
C VAL A 251 14.77 -16.49 -2.60
N ALA A 252 15.91 -15.83 -2.83
CA ALA A 252 16.85 -15.42 -1.78
C ALA A 252 16.77 -13.90 -1.57
N ASP A 253 16.59 -13.46 -0.33
CA ASP A 253 16.59 -12.03 0.00
C ASP A 253 17.99 -11.41 -0.07
N ALA A 254 18.12 -10.13 0.29
CA ALA A 254 19.40 -9.41 0.24
C ALA A 254 20.50 -10.06 1.12
N MET A 255 20.11 -10.69 2.24
CA MET A 255 21.02 -11.43 3.12
C MET A 255 21.17 -12.90 2.69
N GLY A 256 20.36 -13.31 1.71
CA GLY A 256 20.22 -14.64 1.14
C GLY A 256 19.63 -15.66 2.09
N LYS A 257 18.71 -15.22 2.96
CA LYS A 257 17.74 -16.10 3.60
C LYS A 257 16.69 -16.51 2.56
N PRO A 258 16.23 -17.77 2.52
CA PRO A 258 15.18 -18.15 1.59
C PRO A 258 13.86 -17.48 1.99
N ARG A 259 13.14 -17.01 0.98
CA ARG A 259 11.78 -16.46 1.07
C ARG A 259 10.87 -17.15 0.06
N MET A 260 9.58 -17.12 0.32
CA MET A 260 8.56 -17.48 -0.65
C MET A 260 7.89 -16.22 -1.18
N VAL A 261 7.60 -16.19 -2.47
CA VAL A 261 6.83 -15.13 -3.12
C VAL A 261 5.80 -15.76 -4.05
N VAL A 262 4.69 -15.08 -4.27
CA VAL A 262 3.66 -15.51 -5.22
C VAL A 262 3.61 -14.51 -6.37
N GLY A 263 4.04 -14.95 -7.55
CA GLY A 263 3.96 -14.15 -8.77
C GLY A 263 2.60 -14.30 -9.44
N SER A 264 1.91 -13.19 -9.69
CA SER A 264 0.63 -13.19 -10.40
C SER A 264 0.82 -13.42 -11.90
N SER A 265 -0.14 -14.14 -12.51
CA SER A 265 -0.23 -14.32 -13.97
C SER A 265 -1.03 -13.22 -14.66
N SER A 266 -1.89 -12.51 -13.93
CA SER A 266 -2.81 -11.50 -14.46
C SER A 266 -2.32 -10.06 -14.25
N GLU A 267 -1.39 -9.86 -13.31
CA GLU A 267 -0.87 -8.55 -12.94
C GLU A 267 0.68 -8.61 -12.86
N PRO A 268 1.40 -7.53 -13.23
CA PRO A 268 2.86 -7.51 -13.23
C PRO A 268 3.43 -7.27 -11.82
N VAL A 269 3.09 -8.14 -10.87
CA VAL A 269 3.39 -8.01 -9.44
C VAL A 269 3.63 -9.37 -8.78
N ALA A 270 4.56 -9.39 -7.82
CA ALA A 270 4.73 -10.48 -6.88
C ALA A 270 4.32 -10.07 -5.46
N TYR A 271 3.82 -11.02 -4.70
CA TYR A 271 3.32 -10.81 -3.35
C TYR A 271 4.12 -11.63 -2.35
N ALA A 272 4.27 -11.11 -1.13
CA ALA A 272 4.47 -11.94 0.04
C ALA A 272 3.27 -12.88 0.20
N PRO A 273 3.48 -14.12 0.69
CA PRO A 273 2.46 -15.15 0.66
C PRO A 273 1.28 -14.87 1.62
N ASP A 274 1.47 -14.00 2.60
CA ASP A 274 0.44 -13.49 3.54
C ASP A 274 -0.27 -12.23 3.02
N GLN A 275 0.03 -11.77 1.81
CA GLN A 275 -0.55 -10.57 1.20
C GLN A 275 -1.27 -10.84 -0.12
N VAL A 276 -1.61 -12.10 -0.38
CA VAL A 276 -2.30 -12.57 -1.57
C VAL A 276 -3.16 -13.80 -1.29
N MET A 277 -4.33 -13.87 -1.92
CA MET A 277 -5.11 -15.10 -2.02
C MET A 277 -4.77 -15.85 -3.31
N LEU A 278 -4.48 -17.15 -3.21
CA LEU A 278 -4.51 -18.06 -4.36
C LEU A 278 -5.96 -18.56 -4.57
N GLU A 279 -6.64 -18.00 -5.57
CA GLU A 279 -8.06 -18.27 -5.85
C GLU A 279 -8.20 -19.48 -6.75
N ALA A 280 -8.80 -20.55 -6.22
CA ALA A 280 -9.09 -21.78 -6.93
C ALA A 280 -10.51 -21.74 -7.50
N GLY A 281 -10.59 -21.83 -8.83
CA GLY A 281 -11.83 -21.89 -9.58
C GLY A 281 -12.40 -23.30 -9.64
N THR A 282 -13.54 -23.47 -10.30
CA THR A 282 -14.12 -24.80 -10.56
C THR A 282 -13.13 -25.68 -11.30
N ALA A 283 -12.94 -26.91 -10.83
CA ALA A 283 -12.06 -27.87 -11.46
C ALA A 283 -12.52 -28.21 -12.89
N THR A 284 -11.58 -28.30 -13.81
CA THR A 284 -11.87 -28.59 -15.22
C THR A 284 -12.10 -30.09 -15.49
N GLY A 285 -11.73 -30.95 -14.53
CA GLY A 285 -11.97 -32.38 -14.56
C GLY A 285 -11.69 -33.04 -13.21
N ALA A 286 -12.07 -34.31 -13.07
CA ALA A 286 -11.78 -35.08 -11.87
C ALA A 286 -10.29 -35.48 -11.84
N SER A 287 -9.59 -35.14 -10.76
CA SER A 287 -8.25 -35.65 -10.50
C SER A 287 -8.31 -37.04 -9.89
N SER A 288 -7.64 -38.02 -10.51
CA SER A 288 -7.50 -39.36 -9.92
C SER A 288 -6.66 -39.36 -8.64
N ALA A 289 -5.77 -38.38 -8.49
CA ALA A 289 -4.90 -38.20 -7.32
C ALA A 289 -5.65 -37.63 -6.11
N LEU A 290 -6.73 -36.88 -6.36
CA LEU A 290 -7.64 -36.37 -5.33
C LEU A 290 -9.09 -36.54 -5.80
N PRO A 291 -9.65 -37.75 -5.67
CA PRO A 291 -11.04 -38.00 -6.02
C PRO A 291 -11.99 -37.05 -5.26
N GLY A 292 -12.94 -36.47 -5.98
CA GLY A 292 -13.89 -35.50 -5.41
C GLY A 292 -13.38 -34.06 -5.32
N ALA A 293 -12.20 -33.74 -5.89
CA ALA A 293 -11.79 -32.36 -6.06
C ALA A 293 -12.78 -31.62 -6.97
N LEU A 294 -13.34 -30.51 -6.49
CA LEU A 294 -14.30 -29.66 -7.20
C LEU A 294 -13.72 -28.28 -7.51
N TRP A 295 -12.63 -27.90 -6.86
CA TRP A 295 -11.90 -26.66 -7.12
C TRP A 295 -10.42 -26.93 -7.33
N GLU A 296 -9.80 -26.15 -8.21
CA GLU A 296 -8.38 -26.24 -8.50
C GLU A 296 -7.76 -24.89 -8.84
N VAL A 297 -6.47 -24.75 -8.54
CA VAL A 297 -5.61 -23.70 -9.08
C VAL A 297 -4.34 -24.32 -9.64
N ASN A 298 -4.09 -24.05 -10.93
CA ASN A 298 -2.92 -24.51 -11.66
C ASN A 298 -1.85 -23.43 -11.65
N GLY A 299 -0.59 -23.83 -11.53
CA GLY A 299 0.52 -22.89 -11.49
C GLY A 299 1.86 -23.58 -11.55
N THR A 300 2.89 -22.86 -11.12
CA THR A 300 4.24 -23.39 -11.03
C THR A 300 4.80 -23.24 -9.63
N LEU A 301 5.60 -24.21 -9.20
CA LEU A 301 6.50 -24.10 -8.06
C LEU A 301 7.92 -23.94 -8.60
N SER A 302 8.57 -22.81 -8.35
CA SER A 302 9.76 -22.43 -9.11
C SER A 302 10.85 -21.76 -8.27
N THR A 303 12.10 -21.96 -8.69
CA THR A 303 13.30 -21.28 -8.17
C THR A 303 13.99 -20.46 -9.26
N LEU A 304 13.39 -20.38 -10.45
CA LEU A 304 13.85 -19.57 -11.59
C LEU A 304 13.67 -18.08 -11.33
N ALA A 305 14.48 -17.25 -11.99
CA ALA A 305 14.26 -15.81 -12.04
C ALA A 305 12.96 -15.50 -12.82
N ALA A 306 12.28 -14.43 -12.45
CA ALA A 306 11.11 -13.92 -13.15
C ALA A 306 11.10 -12.40 -13.06
N GLY A 307 10.68 -11.70 -14.11
CA GLY A 307 10.66 -10.23 -14.11
C GLY A 307 9.40 -9.67 -13.48
N PHE A 308 9.46 -9.30 -12.20
CA PHE A 308 8.36 -8.60 -11.53
C PHE A 308 8.75 -7.13 -11.30
N PRO A 309 8.16 -6.17 -12.05
CA PRO A 309 8.46 -4.76 -11.85
C PRO A 309 7.86 -4.21 -10.55
N ASN A 310 6.92 -4.93 -9.93
CA ASN A 310 6.28 -4.55 -8.67
C ASN A 310 6.35 -5.68 -7.64
N GLY A 311 6.31 -5.30 -6.37
CA GLY A 311 6.25 -6.22 -5.24
C GLY A 311 5.35 -5.66 -4.14
N VAL A 312 4.66 -6.54 -3.41
CA VAL A 312 3.83 -6.20 -2.25
C VAL A 312 4.26 -7.10 -1.09
N GLY A 313 4.84 -6.52 -0.03
CA GLY A 313 5.45 -7.30 1.05
C GLY A 313 6.80 -7.91 0.70
N VAL A 314 7.34 -7.51 -0.45
CA VAL A 314 8.63 -7.94 -0.97
C VAL A 314 9.11 -6.88 -1.94
N ASP A 315 10.38 -6.51 -1.89
CA ASP A 315 10.91 -5.57 -2.88
C ASP A 315 10.99 -6.23 -4.28
N PRO A 316 10.77 -5.46 -5.37
CA PRO A 316 10.76 -6.02 -6.73
C PRO A 316 12.05 -6.74 -7.14
N VAL A 317 13.21 -6.32 -6.60
CA VAL A 317 14.50 -6.92 -6.91
C VAL A 317 14.57 -8.31 -6.29
N THR A 318 14.26 -8.46 -5.00
CA THR A 318 14.18 -9.76 -4.32
C THR A 318 13.15 -10.66 -4.99
N ALA A 319 11.96 -10.12 -5.28
CA ALA A 319 10.92 -10.86 -5.97
C ALA A 319 11.39 -11.41 -7.32
N SER A 320 12.30 -10.73 -8.02
CA SER A 320 12.75 -11.14 -9.35
C SER A 320 13.92 -12.14 -9.36
N ARG A 321 14.56 -12.40 -8.20
CA ARG A 321 15.76 -13.25 -8.10
C ARG A 321 15.48 -14.75 -8.30
N ALA A 322 16.50 -15.48 -8.72
CA ALA A 322 16.55 -16.94 -8.70
C ALA A 322 17.33 -17.45 -7.48
N LEU A 323 17.24 -18.77 -7.21
CA LEU A 323 18.26 -19.47 -6.43
C LEU A 323 19.35 -20.01 -7.38
N SER A 324 20.60 -19.60 -7.17
CA SER A 324 21.74 -20.10 -7.96
C SER A 324 22.15 -21.50 -7.52
N GLY A 325 22.28 -22.44 -8.45
CA GLY A 325 22.81 -23.79 -8.17
C GLY A 325 24.27 -23.82 -7.73
N SER A 326 25.03 -22.74 -7.92
CA SER A 326 26.40 -22.62 -7.40
C SER A 326 26.46 -22.33 -5.91
N GLU A 327 25.40 -21.74 -5.35
CA GLU A 327 25.32 -21.35 -3.95
C GLU A 327 24.38 -22.27 -3.16
N TRP A 328 23.33 -22.78 -3.81
CA TRP A 328 22.22 -23.47 -3.17
C TRP A 328 22.20 -24.96 -3.55
N SER A 329 21.94 -25.80 -2.55
CA SER A 329 21.71 -27.23 -2.73
C SER A 329 20.66 -27.73 -1.73
N GLY A 330 20.03 -28.88 -2.03
CA GLY A 330 19.07 -29.52 -1.14
C GLY A 330 17.87 -28.63 -0.79
N VAL A 331 17.45 -27.74 -1.69
CA VAL A 331 16.31 -26.85 -1.43
C VAL A 331 15.02 -27.67 -1.43
N SER A 332 14.17 -27.44 -0.45
CA SER A 332 12.86 -28.05 -0.38
C SER A 332 11.82 -27.07 0.15
N LEU A 333 10.59 -27.21 -0.35
CA LEU A 333 9.41 -26.62 0.26
C LEU A 333 8.73 -27.69 1.09
N GLU A 334 8.71 -27.51 2.39
CA GLU A 334 7.86 -28.26 3.31
C GLU A 334 6.50 -27.58 3.36
N ILE A 335 5.45 -28.32 3.00
CA ILE A 335 4.07 -28.01 3.35
C ILE A 335 3.80 -28.74 4.66
N GLY A 336 3.55 -27.98 5.72
CA GLY A 336 3.15 -28.50 7.02
C GLY A 336 1.67 -28.86 7.03
N LYS A 337 0.97 -28.50 8.11
CA LYS A 337 -0.46 -28.74 8.20
C LYS A 337 -1.22 -27.83 7.25
N VAL A 338 -2.16 -28.39 6.50
CA VAL A 338 -3.16 -27.61 5.73
C VAL A 338 -4.51 -27.72 6.42
N ARG A 339 -5.03 -26.59 6.88
CA ARG A 339 -6.37 -26.50 7.47
C ARG A 339 -7.35 -25.94 6.45
N GLY A 340 -8.52 -26.55 6.37
CA GLY A 340 -9.65 -26.10 5.57
C GLY A 340 -10.79 -27.12 5.61
N PRO A 341 -11.95 -26.82 5.02
CA PRO A 341 -13.17 -27.60 5.20
C PRO A 341 -13.24 -28.92 4.42
N GLY A 342 -12.17 -29.30 3.71
CA GLY A 342 -12.11 -30.49 2.90
C GLY A 342 -10.69 -31.00 2.71
N ASN A 343 -10.54 -31.97 1.82
CA ASN A 343 -9.23 -32.50 1.46
C ASN A 343 -8.52 -31.55 0.50
N PHE A 344 -7.23 -31.40 0.73
CA PHE A 344 -6.28 -30.63 -0.07
C PHE A 344 -5.21 -31.58 -0.62
N ALA A 345 -4.81 -31.35 -1.87
CA ALA A 345 -3.61 -31.96 -2.42
C ALA A 345 -2.87 -31.00 -3.34
N LEU A 346 -1.56 -30.94 -3.20
CA LEU A 346 -0.66 -30.38 -4.21
C LEU A 346 -0.20 -31.52 -5.11
N ILE A 347 -0.47 -31.42 -6.41
CA ILE A 347 -0.32 -32.51 -7.37
C ILE A 347 0.60 -32.08 -8.51
N GLU A 348 1.48 -32.98 -8.95
CA GLU A 348 2.27 -32.87 -10.19
C GLU A 348 2.09 -34.14 -11.01
N GLY A 349 1.68 -34.02 -12.28
CA GLY A 349 1.56 -35.17 -13.19
C GLY A 349 0.69 -36.31 -12.66
N GLY A 350 -0.34 -36.02 -11.86
CA GLY A 350 -1.21 -37.02 -11.23
C GLY A 350 -0.65 -37.67 -9.96
N THR A 351 0.49 -37.20 -9.44
CA THR A 351 1.07 -37.65 -8.16
C THR A 351 0.85 -36.59 -7.09
N VAL A 352 0.36 -37.00 -5.91
CA VAL A 352 0.25 -36.12 -4.73
C VAL A 352 1.64 -35.89 -4.15
N LEU A 353 2.07 -34.63 -4.11
CA LEU A 353 3.32 -34.18 -3.51
C LEU A 353 3.18 -33.81 -2.04
N ALA A 354 2.02 -33.24 -1.67
CA ALA A 354 1.66 -32.88 -0.30
C ALA A 354 0.14 -32.89 -0.16
N GLY A 355 -0.37 -33.20 1.04
CA GLY A 355 -1.80 -33.18 1.36
C GLY A 355 -2.11 -32.45 2.67
N ASN A 356 -3.28 -32.68 3.28
CA ASN A 356 -3.65 -32.05 4.57
C ASN A 356 -2.63 -32.28 5.70
N SER A 357 -2.04 -33.47 5.72
CA SER A 357 -1.01 -33.86 6.71
C SER A 357 0.39 -33.33 6.37
N GLY A 358 0.52 -32.60 5.25
CA GLY A 358 1.78 -32.05 4.78
C GLY A 358 2.51 -32.91 3.74
N GLY A 359 3.74 -32.51 3.45
CA GLY A 359 4.65 -33.15 2.51
C GLY A 359 5.88 -32.29 2.26
N THR A 360 7.00 -32.92 1.89
CA THR A 360 8.23 -32.20 1.52
C THR A 360 8.48 -32.34 0.04
N ILE A 361 8.63 -31.20 -0.63
CA ILE A 361 8.73 -31.09 -2.08
C ILE A 361 10.15 -30.66 -2.41
N PRO A 362 11.00 -31.53 -2.99
CA PRO A 362 12.34 -31.12 -3.40
C PRO A 362 12.24 -30.12 -4.56
N LEU A 363 13.10 -29.10 -4.49
CA LEU A 363 13.23 -28.04 -5.48
C LEU A 363 14.67 -27.99 -5.98
N ASN A 364 14.84 -28.27 -7.27
CA ASN A 364 16.13 -28.02 -7.89
C ASN A 364 16.33 -26.51 -8.05
N PRO A 365 17.53 -25.97 -7.73
CA PRO A 365 17.86 -24.59 -8.07
C PRO A 365 17.71 -24.34 -9.57
N ALA A 366 17.27 -23.14 -9.94
CA ALA A 366 16.96 -22.75 -11.33
C ALA A 366 16.05 -23.76 -12.08
N ALA A 367 15.01 -24.27 -11.41
CA ALA A 367 14.01 -25.16 -12.00
C ALA A 367 12.59 -24.71 -11.67
N ALA A 368 11.63 -25.22 -12.44
CA ALA A 368 10.21 -25.06 -12.18
C ALA A 368 9.49 -26.40 -12.32
N ARG A 369 8.44 -26.57 -11.52
CA ARG A 369 7.55 -27.73 -11.48
C ARG A 369 6.13 -27.25 -11.77
N ASN A 370 5.43 -27.95 -12.66
CA ASN A 370 4.02 -27.66 -12.91
C ASN A 370 3.19 -28.32 -11.83
N ILE A 371 2.44 -27.51 -11.09
CA ILE A 371 1.66 -27.97 -9.95
C ILE A 371 0.20 -27.58 -10.10
N MET A 372 -0.66 -28.40 -9.51
CA MET A 372 -2.08 -28.12 -9.31
C MET A 372 -2.39 -28.28 -7.84
N ALA A 373 -2.95 -27.26 -7.19
CA ALA A 373 -3.57 -27.40 -5.88
C ALA A 373 -5.06 -27.71 -6.07
N GLY A 374 -5.52 -28.84 -5.55
CA GLY A 374 -6.91 -29.31 -5.63
C GLY A 374 -7.61 -29.33 -4.27
N PHE A 375 -8.93 -29.09 -4.27
CA PHE A 375 -9.75 -28.98 -3.07
C PHE A 375 -11.10 -29.68 -3.24
N THR A 376 -11.53 -30.46 -2.24
CA THR A 376 -12.80 -31.21 -2.29
C THR A 376 -13.99 -30.46 -1.70
N ALA A 377 -13.78 -29.35 -1.00
CA ALA A 377 -14.82 -28.50 -0.42
C ALA A 377 -14.51 -27.02 -0.64
N SER A 378 -15.54 -26.19 -0.85
CA SER A 378 -15.36 -24.74 -0.95
C SER A 378 -14.98 -24.16 0.41
N GLY A 379 -14.18 -23.11 0.43
CA GLY A 379 -13.77 -22.44 1.66
C GLY A 379 -12.37 -21.87 1.60
N LEU A 380 -11.93 -21.39 2.75
CA LEU A 380 -10.59 -20.88 3.01
C LEU A 380 -9.70 -22.03 3.47
N TYR A 381 -8.52 -22.15 2.86
CA TYR A 381 -7.50 -23.10 3.28
C TYR A 381 -6.22 -22.34 3.62
N VAL A 382 -5.62 -22.68 4.74
CA VAL A 382 -4.33 -22.14 5.19
C VAL A 382 -3.33 -23.27 5.23
N ALA A 383 -2.28 -23.16 4.42
CA ALA A 383 -1.18 -24.11 4.39
C ALA A 383 0.03 -23.50 5.10
N GLU A 384 0.48 -24.15 6.17
CA GLU A 384 1.77 -23.82 6.80
C GLU A 384 2.91 -24.25 5.87
N CYS A 385 3.91 -23.40 5.73
CA CYS A 385 5.01 -23.61 4.79
C CYS A 385 6.35 -23.28 5.46
N LEU A 386 7.36 -24.07 5.12
CA LEU A 386 8.74 -23.82 5.52
C LEU A 386 9.66 -24.14 4.35
N VAL A 387 10.58 -23.24 4.04
CA VAL A 387 11.60 -23.49 3.02
C VAL A 387 12.89 -23.84 3.72
N HIS A 388 13.51 -24.94 3.31
CA HIS A 388 14.82 -25.36 3.79
C HIS A 388 15.81 -25.46 2.64
N GLY A 389 17.10 -25.36 2.96
CA GLY A 389 18.16 -25.66 2.02
C GLY A 389 19.53 -25.52 2.64
N VAL A 390 20.56 -25.73 1.82
CA VAL A 390 21.95 -25.47 2.18
C VAL A 390 22.47 -24.38 1.26
N ARG A 391 22.96 -23.28 1.84
CA ARG A 391 23.60 -22.19 1.12
C ARG A 391 25.08 -22.10 1.51
N ASN A 392 25.98 -22.20 0.54
CA ASN A 392 27.43 -22.15 0.76
C ASN A 392 27.90 -23.12 1.88
N GLY A 393 27.31 -24.33 1.91
CA GLY A 393 27.61 -25.35 2.92
C GLY A 393 26.92 -25.17 4.28
N LEU A 394 26.16 -24.10 4.49
CA LEU A 394 25.44 -23.84 5.75
C LEU A 394 23.93 -24.09 5.61
N PRO A 395 23.30 -24.81 6.56
CA PRO A 395 21.84 -24.94 6.59
C PRO A 395 21.15 -23.59 6.76
N VAL A 396 20.12 -23.35 5.97
CA VAL A 396 19.28 -22.14 6.03
C VAL A 396 17.81 -22.53 5.96
N SER A 397 16.97 -21.74 6.61
CA SER A 397 15.52 -21.94 6.60
C SER A 397 14.80 -20.59 6.53
N SER A 398 13.62 -20.57 5.89
CA SER A 398 12.71 -19.43 6.00
C SER A 398 12.18 -19.41 7.44
N GLY A 399 11.59 -18.31 7.91
CA GLY A 399 10.69 -18.48 9.06
C GLY A 399 9.48 -19.34 8.67
N PRO A 400 8.57 -19.64 9.60
CA PRO A 400 7.24 -20.11 9.25
C PRO A 400 6.58 -19.14 8.26
N LEU A 401 6.01 -19.67 7.20
CA LEU A 401 5.26 -18.94 6.18
C LEU A 401 3.86 -19.56 6.07
N ARG A 402 2.91 -18.82 5.50
CA ARG A 402 1.56 -19.32 5.23
C ARG A 402 1.15 -19.00 3.82
N LEU A 403 0.58 -19.99 3.12
CA LEU A 403 -0.15 -19.78 1.88
C LEU A 403 -1.65 -19.82 2.16
N PHE A 404 -2.36 -18.86 1.57
CA PHE A 404 -3.79 -18.73 1.70
C PHE A 404 -4.45 -19.07 0.37
N PHE A 405 -5.39 -20.01 0.41
CA PHE A 405 -6.18 -20.41 -0.75
C PHE A 405 -7.67 -20.16 -0.52
N GLY A 406 -8.35 -19.71 -1.56
CA GLY A 406 -9.81 -19.62 -1.60
C GLY A 406 -10.36 -20.60 -2.61
N ALA A 407 -10.90 -21.73 -2.15
CA ALA A 407 -11.58 -22.71 -3.02
C ALA A 407 -13.03 -22.28 -3.24
N GLY A 408 -13.35 -21.79 -4.43
CA GLY A 408 -14.66 -21.21 -4.72
C GLY A 408 -14.96 -19.92 -3.91
N LEU A 409 -13.94 -19.38 -3.23
CA LEU A 409 -13.97 -18.12 -2.51
C LEU A 409 -12.85 -17.23 -3.03
N THR A 410 -12.98 -15.94 -2.78
CA THR A 410 -12.00 -14.95 -3.20
C THR A 410 -11.42 -14.19 -2.02
N ALA A 411 -10.41 -13.34 -2.26
CA ALA A 411 -9.92 -12.42 -1.22
C ALA A 411 -11.04 -11.51 -0.66
N ASN A 412 -12.10 -11.24 -1.44
CA ASN A 412 -13.29 -10.48 -1.02
C ASN A 412 -14.39 -11.39 -0.48
N HIS A 413 -14.03 -12.31 0.42
CA HIS A 413 -15.00 -13.15 1.11
C HIS A 413 -15.68 -12.34 2.23
N THR A 414 -16.94 -12.65 2.49
CA THR A 414 -17.71 -12.02 3.57
C THR A 414 -17.38 -12.66 4.93
N TYR A 415 -17.85 -12.04 6.02
CA TYR A 415 -17.78 -12.66 7.34
C TYR A 415 -18.51 -14.01 7.37
N ALA A 416 -19.66 -14.13 6.68
CA ALA A 416 -20.43 -15.37 6.61
C ALA A 416 -19.68 -16.49 5.85
N ASP A 417 -18.97 -16.15 4.77
CA ASP A 417 -18.12 -17.10 4.04
C ASP A 417 -16.98 -17.61 4.92
N TRP A 418 -16.31 -16.70 5.64
CA TRP A 418 -15.25 -17.02 6.60
C TRP A 418 -15.76 -17.90 7.73
N GLN A 419 -16.85 -17.49 8.39
CA GLN A 419 -17.53 -18.24 9.44
C GLN A 419 -17.85 -19.66 8.97
N SER A 420 -18.56 -19.80 7.85
CA SER A 420 -18.96 -21.11 7.32
C SER A 420 -17.74 -21.99 7.02
N SER A 421 -16.65 -21.39 6.52
CA SER A 421 -15.41 -22.11 6.25
C SER A 421 -14.77 -22.65 7.52
N PHE A 422 -14.63 -21.84 8.57
CA PHE A 422 -14.00 -22.25 9.82
C PHE A 422 -14.86 -23.23 10.62
N GLU A 423 -16.18 -23.03 10.66
CA GLU A 423 -17.12 -23.97 11.30
C GLU A 423 -17.01 -25.37 10.68
N ARG A 424 -17.01 -25.45 9.34
CA ARG A 424 -16.83 -26.73 8.61
C ARG A 424 -15.44 -27.31 8.77
N THR A 425 -14.40 -26.47 8.83
CA THR A 425 -13.02 -26.90 9.08
C THR A 425 -12.86 -27.54 10.46
N ALA A 426 -13.52 -26.97 11.47
CA ALA A 426 -13.47 -27.49 12.84
C ALA A 426 -14.49 -28.61 13.12
N GLY A 427 -15.48 -28.81 12.24
CA GLY A 427 -16.55 -29.78 12.44
C GLY A 427 -17.52 -29.37 13.56
N ILE A 428 -17.67 -28.06 13.81
CA ILE A 428 -18.59 -27.52 14.81
C ILE A 428 -19.93 -27.15 14.17
N SER A 429 -20.94 -26.89 15.02
CA SER A 429 -22.28 -26.56 14.55
C SER A 429 -22.30 -25.28 13.70
N SER A 430 -23.11 -25.30 12.64
CA SER A 430 -23.36 -24.09 11.84
C SER A 430 -23.92 -22.98 12.74
N GLY A 431 -23.36 -21.78 12.63
CA GLY A 431 -23.76 -20.64 13.46
C GLY A 431 -22.96 -20.46 14.75
N ALA A 432 -22.06 -21.39 15.10
CA ALA A 432 -21.23 -21.30 16.31
C ALA A 432 -20.33 -20.04 16.35
N LEU A 433 -19.91 -19.51 15.20
CA LEU A 433 -19.08 -18.30 15.10
C LEU A 433 -19.89 -17.07 14.62
N ALA A 434 -21.22 -17.12 14.70
CA ALA A 434 -22.09 -16.08 14.15
C ALA A 434 -21.92 -14.73 14.84
N SER A 435 -21.71 -14.73 16.16
CA SER A 435 -21.44 -13.52 16.91
C SER A 435 -19.98 -13.14 16.74
N ALA A 436 -19.74 -11.99 16.13
CA ALA A 436 -18.39 -11.47 15.98
C ALA A 436 -17.83 -10.82 17.25
N ALA A 437 -18.66 -10.63 18.27
CA ALA A 437 -18.26 -10.13 19.58
C ALA A 437 -17.86 -11.25 20.54
N ASP A 438 -18.24 -12.49 20.22
CA ASP A 438 -17.89 -13.65 21.03
C ASP A 438 -16.42 -14.02 20.79
N ASP A 439 -15.82 -14.62 21.81
CA ASP A 439 -14.47 -15.18 21.84
C ASP A 439 -14.67 -16.70 22.01
N PHE A 440 -14.83 -17.40 20.89
CA PHE A 440 -15.30 -18.78 20.86
C PHE A 440 -14.26 -19.76 21.44
N ASP A 441 -12.98 -19.48 21.21
CA ASP A 441 -11.85 -20.32 21.64
C ASP A 441 -11.24 -19.89 22.99
N HIS A 442 -11.72 -18.77 23.56
CA HIS A 442 -11.39 -18.25 24.89
C HIS A 442 -9.94 -17.80 25.04
N ASP A 443 -9.38 -17.21 24.00
CA ASP A 443 -7.99 -16.75 23.97
C ASP A 443 -7.83 -15.24 24.21
N GLY A 444 -8.96 -14.53 24.37
CA GLY A 444 -9.04 -13.09 24.59
C GLY A 444 -9.25 -12.27 23.32
N VAL A 445 -9.40 -12.91 22.15
CA VAL A 445 -9.63 -12.25 20.86
C VAL A 445 -11.02 -12.61 20.35
N ALA A 446 -11.83 -11.60 20.04
CA ALA A 446 -13.18 -11.85 19.51
C ALA A 446 -13.11 -12.34 18.04
N ASN A 447 -14.07 -13.19 17.63
CA ASN A 447 -14.18 -13.75 16.28
C ASN A 447 -14.08 -12.68 15.17
N GLY A 448 -14.67 -11.50 15.39
CA GLY A 448 -14.60 -10.37 14.45
C GLY A 448 -13.21 -9.77 14.27
N VAL A 449 -12.38 -9.81 15.31
CA VAL A 449 -10.97 -9.39 15.27
C VAL A 449 -10.15 -10.41 14.48
N GLU A 450 -10.38 -11.69 14.70
CA GLU A 450 -9.70 -12.75 13.95
C GLU A 450 -10.09 -12.75 12.47
N PHE A 451 -11.36 -12.49 12.15
CA PHE A 451 -11.78 -12.28 10.77
C PHE A 451 -11.00 -11.14 10.10
N ALA A 452 -10.84 -10.01 10.81
CA ALA A 452 -10.10 -8.85 10.30
C ALA A 452 -8.59 -9.12 10.20
N LEU A 453 -8.05 -9.97 11.08
CA LEU A 453 -6.64 -10.35 11.16
C LEU A 453 -6.32 -11.71 10.53
N PHE A 454 -7.24 -12.27 9.75
CA PHE A 454 -7.12 -13.59 9.10
C PHE A 454 -5.76 -13.83 8.44
N TRP A 455 -5.17 -12.80 7.83
CA TRP A 455 -3.90 -12.88 7.13
C TRP A 455 -2.68 -13.13 8.05
N HIS A 456 -2.83 -12.92 9.36
CA HIS A 456 -1.85 -13.37 10.36
C HIS A 456 -1.96 -14.86 10.68
N GLY A 457 -2.96 -15.54 10.14
CA GLY A 457 -3.20 -16.97 10.31
C GLY A 457 -4.10 -17.33 11.50
N MET A 458 -4.86 -16.36 12.03
CA MET A 458 -5.79 -16.55 13.15
C MET A 458 -6.92 -17.53 12.78
N ASP A 459 -7.32 -18.37 13.72
CA ASP A 459 -8.32 -19.42 13.62
C ASP A 459 -9.26 -19.40 14.84
N PRO A 460 -10.52 -18.94 14.69
CA PRO A 460 -11.47 -18.68 15.77
C PRO A 460 -11.94 -19.91 16.53
N THR A 461 -11.38 -21.07 16.21
CA THR A 461 -11.72 -22.35 16.83
C THR A 461 -10.57 -22.88 17.68
N ARG A 462 -9.46 -22.14 17.80
CA ARG A 462 -8.23 -22.60 18.47
C ARG A 462 -7.46 -21.43 19.08
N PRO A 463 -7.10 -21.52 20.39
CA PRO A 463 -6.35 -20.45 21.04
C PRO A 463 -5.06 -20.10 20.29
N ASP A 464 -5.01 -18.92 19.70
CA ASP A 464 -3.91 -18.52 18.81
C ASP A 464 -3.56 -17.03 18.83
N SER A 465 -4.04 -16.27 19.83
CA SER A 465 -3.78 -14.85 20.05
C SER A 465 -2.31 -14.42 19.96
N SER A 466 -1.38 -15.34 20.16
CA SER A 466 0.07 -15.15 19.92
C SER A 466 0.47 -14.88 18.47
N LEU A 467 -0.37 -15.24 17.50
CA LEU A 467 -0.21 -14.91 16.08
C LEU A 467 -0.61 -13.46 15.80
N GLY A 468 -1.38 -12.88 16.70
CA GLY A 468 -1.81 -11.50 16.62
C GLY A 468 -0.62 -10.54 16.60
N PRO A 469 -0.74 -9.42 15.88
CA PRO A 469 0.25 -8.35 15.89
C PRO A 469 0.49 -7.80 17.31
N LEU A 470 1.77 -7.61 17.66
CA LEU A 470 2.22 -7.05 18.94
C LEU A 470 2.99 -5.74 18.73
N PRO A 471 2.83 -4.74 19.61
CA PRO A 471 3.63 -3.53 19.55
C PRO A 471 5.09 -3.79 19.96
N PHE A 472 6.02 -3.04 19.39
CA PHE A 472 7.45 -3.12 19.69
C PHE A 472 8.07 -1.71 19.79
N PRO A 473 9.10 -1.51 20.63
CA PRO A 473 9.84 -0.25 20.65
C PRO A 473 10.69 -0.11 19.38
N ASP A 474 10.76 1.10 18.81
CA ASP A 474 11.64 1.42 17.68
C ASP A 474 12.77 2.37 18.13
N ALA A 475 13.84 2.41 17.32
CA ALA A 475 15.08 3.13 17.59
C ALA A 475 14.90 4.67 17.71
N ASP A 476 13.81 5.21 17.16
CA ASP A 476 13.46 6.64 17.28
C ASP A 476 12.74 6.98 18.59
N GLY A 477 12.61 6.02 19.52
CA GLY A 477 11.98 6.20 20.82
C GLY A 477 10.44 6.11 20.78
N TYR A 478 9.86 5.83 19.62
CA TYR A 478 8.43 5.55 19.48
C TYR A 478 8.16 4.06 19.65
N ALA A 479 7.00 3.72 20.20
CA ALA A 479 6.46 2.37 20.01
C ALA A 479 5.84 2.28 18.62
N ARG A 480 5.90 1.12 18.00
CA ARG A 480 5.30 0.85 16.70
C ARG A 480 4.48 -0.41 16.77
N TYR A 481 3.53 -0.46 15.85
CA TYR A 481 2.63 -1.57 15.74
C TYR A 481 2.42 -1.88 14.26
N GLU A 482 2.65 -3.12 13.86
CA GLU A 482 2.50 -3.54 12.47
C GLU A 482 1.44 -4.61 12.33
N PHE A 483 0.62 -4.48 11.29
CA PHE A 483 -0.45 -5.41 11.02
C PHE A 483 -0.77 -5.46 9.53
N LEU A 484 -1.29 -6.61 9.08
CA LEU A 484 -1.89 -6.76 7.77
C LEU A 484 -3.30 -6.15 7.78
N ARG A 485 -3.50 -5.13 6.96
CA ARG A 485 -4.78 -4.50 6.70
C ARG A 485 -5.35 -5.05 5.40
N ASP A 486 -6.47 -5.74 5.49
CA ASP A 486 -7.25 -6.21 4.35
C ASP A 486 -8.31 -5.17 3.97
N THR A 487 -8.07 -4.48 2.86
CA THR A 487 -8.98 -3.44 2.37
C THR A 487 -10.19 -3.96 1.62
N TYR A 488 -10.34 -5.28 1.41
CA TYR A 488 -11.61 -5.88 1.02
C TYR A 488 -12.60 -5.86 2.18
N LYS A 489 -12.10 -6.13 3.39
CA LYS A 489 -12.88 -6.13 4.64
C LYS A 489 -13.01 -4.72 5.20
N ASP A 490 -11.90 -3.98 5.21
CA ASP A 490 -11.80 -2.62 5.71
C ASP A 490 -11.60 -1.59 4.57
N PRO A 491 -12.69 -1.10 3.96
CA PRO A 491 -12.62 -0.09 2.91
C PRO A 491 -12.22 1.31 3.41
N LEU A 492 -11.97 1.47 4.72
CA LEU A 492 -11.58 2.73 5.38
C LEU A 492 -12.62 3.86 5.30
N ASN A 493 -13.81 3.59 4.80
CA ASN A 493 -14.90 4.58 4.66
C ASN A 493 -15.94 4.51 5.79
N GLU A 494 -15.69 3.69 6.82
CA GLU A 494 -16.59 3.46 7.96
C GLU A 494 -17.98 2.89 7.59
N THR A 495 -18.10 2.17 6.46
CA THR A 495 -19.37 1.53 6.05
C THR A 495 -19.42 0.02 6.29
N GLY A 496 -18.36 -0.55 6.86
CA GLY A 496 -18.22 -1.98 7.10
C GLY A 496 -17.17 -2.25 8.17
N TRP A 497 -16.65 -3.47 8.21
CA TRP A 497 -15.59 -3.86 9.15
C TRP A 497 -14.45 -2.85 9.15
N GLN A 498 -14.16 -2.24 10.29
CA GLN A 498 -13.05 -1.30 10.40
C GLN A 498 -12.13 -1.65 11.55
N ILE A 499 -10.88 -1.92 11.21
CA ILE A 499 -9.76 -2.02 12.16
C ILE A 499 -9.38 -0.62 12.58
N ARG A 500 -9.59 -0.34 13.87
CA ARG A 500 -9.28 0.94 14.51
C ARG A 500 -8.27 0.70 15.64
N PRO A 501 -6.98 0.68 15.32
CA PRO A 501 -5.93 0.59 16.33
C PRO A 501 -6.10 1.73 17.33
N SER A 502 -5.94 1.41 18.61
CA SER A 502 -6.00 2.41 19.68
C SER A 502 -4.88 2.19 20.67
N TYR A 503 -4.45 3.28 21.30
CA TYR A 503 -3.48 3.22 22.39
C TYR A 503 -3.89 4.13 23.54
N SER A 504 -3.38 3.81 24.73
CA SER A 504 -3.65 4.56 25.95
C SER A 504 -2.44 4.52 26.88
N PRO A 505 -2.06 5.64 27.50
CA PRO A 505 -1.01 5.66 28.52
C PRO A 505 -1.49 5.14 29.89
N ASP A 506 -2.79 5.14 30.15
CA ASP A 506 -3.39 5.02 31.49
C ASP A 506 -4.58 4.04 31.56
N LEU A 507 -4.89 3.33 30.47
CA LEU A 507 -6.10 2.50 30.27
C LEU A 507 -7.44 3.26 30.30
N VAL A 508 -7.42 4.58 30.51
CA VAL A 508 -8.61 5.43 30.63
C VAL A 508 -8.77 6.28 29.37
N THR A 509 -7.72 6.99 28.99
CA THR A 509 -7.67 7.90 27.86
C THR A 509 -7.19 7.15 26.63
N TRP A 510 -8.13 6.77 25.76
CA TRP A 510 -7.82 6.06 24.51
C TRP A 510 -7.75 7.00 23.33
N ARG A 511 -6.65 6.95 22.60
CA ARG A 511 -6.50 7.58 21.28
C ARG A 511 -6.79 6.54 20.21
N LEU A 512 -7.79 6.81 19.39
CA LEU A 512 -8.26 5.96 18.30
C LEU A 512 -7.68 6.45 16.96
N ARG A 513 -7.39 5.51 16.05
CA ARG A 513 -7.13 5.82 14.63
C ARG A 513 -8.24 5.32 13.75
N SER A 514 -8.74 6.20 12.89
CA SER A 514 -9.66 5.88 11.80
C SER A 514 -9.53 6.93 10.70
N SER A 515 -10.25 6.76 9.60
CA SER A 515 -10.30 7.76 8.52
C SER A 515 -10.87 9.12 8.92
N ARG A 516 -11.61 9.22 10.03
CA ARG A 516 -12.06 10.50 10.61
C ARG A 516 -11.05 11.15 11.54
N THR A 517 -10.07 10.37 12.00
CA THR A 517 -9.04 10.82 12.95
C THR A 517 -7.72 10.15 12.55
N ALA A 518 -7.23 10.53 11.37
CA ALA A 518 -6.13 9.85 10.70
C ALA A 518 -4.78 9.95 11.45
N GLY A 519 -4.68 10.89 12.39
CA GLY A 519 -3.40 11.30 12.97
C GLY A 519 -2.55 12.05 11.95
N PHE A 520 -1.32 12.38 12.33
CA PHE A 520 -0.39 13.08 11.45
C PHE A 520 0.82 12.20 11.11
N PRO A 521 1.32 12.24 9.86
CA PRO A 521 2.42 11.38 9.38
C PRO A 521 3.63 11.26 10.31
N PHE A 522 4.04 12.36 10.94
CA PHE A 522 5.23 12.35 11.81
C PHE A 522 4.95 12.05 13.27
N THR A 523 3.69 12.08 13.70
CA THR A 523 3.34 11.84 15.10
C THR A 523 2.82 10.43 15.30
N ASP A 524 1.72 10.12 14.64
CA ASP A 524 0.83 9.06 15.09
C ASP A 524 -0.07 8.49 13.99
N ALA A 525 0.30 8.71 12.72
CA ALA A 525 -0.40 8.15 11.58
C ALA A 525 -0.11 6.67 11.35
N GLU A 526 -1.05 6.06 10.63
CA GLU A 526 -0.86 4.76 10.01
C GLU A 526 -0.18 4.94 8.65
N THR A 527 1.09 4.51 8.55
CA THR A 527 1.90 4.54 7.32
C THR A 527 2.14 3.12 6.81
N GLY A 528 2.77 2.94 5.65
CA GLY A 528 3.16 1.63 5.16
C GLY A 528 4.45 1.13 5.82
N ALA A 529 4.62 -0.19 5.88
CA ALA A 529 5.79 -0.81 6.50
C ALA A 529 6.96 -1.09 5.51
N GLY A 530 7.06 -0.33 4.41
CA GLY A 530 8.10 -0.52 3.37
C GLY A 530 7.77 -1.61 2.35
N GLU A 531 8.77 -2.13 1.62
CA GLU A 531 8.68 -3.30 0.71
C GLU A 531 7.46 -3.30 -0.26
N GLY A 532 7.12 -2.14 -0.83
CA GLY A 532 6.02 -2.01 -1.78
C GLY A 532 4.61 -2.21 -1.19
N ASN A 533 4.48 -2.19 0.14
CA ASN A 533 3.20 -2.39 0.83
C ASN A 533 2.09 -1.40 0.44
N ALA A 534 2.44 -0.22 -0.09
CA ALA A 534 1.48 0.73 -0.64
C ALA A 534 0.75 0.23 -1.90
N ALA A 535 1.18 -0.87 -2.51
CA ALA A 535 0.69 -1.32 -3.82
C ALA A 535 -0.26 -2.53 -3.76
N GLY A 536 -0.62 -3.06 -2.59
CA GLY A 536 -1.57 -4.18 -2.46
C GLY A 536 -2.93 -3.78 -1.91
N ARG A 537 -3.88 -4.72 -1.91
CA ARG A 537 -5.12 -4.59 -1.11
C ARG A 537 -4.99 -5.21 0.29
N ILE A 538 -4.13 -6.21 0.43
CA ILE A 538 -3.70 -6.75 1.71
C ILE A 538 -2.33 -6.13 1.98
N THR A 539 -2.28 -5.18 2.91
CA THR A 539 -1.13 -4.29 3.07
C THR A 539 -0.56 -4.37 4.47
N ARG A 540 0.76 -4.50 4.60
CA ARG A 540 1.39 -4.35 5.91
C ARG A 540 1.47 -2.86 6.26
N ARG A 541 0.71 -2.48 7.26
CA ARG A 541 0.61 -1.11 7.78
C ARG A 541 1.36 -1.02 9.09
N ARG A 542 1.93 0.15 9.34
CA ARG A 542 2.69 0.50 10.54
C ARG A 542 2.06 1.71 11.18
N LEU A 543 1.58 1.54 12.39
CA LEU A 543 1.14 2.64 13.23
C LEU A 543 2.30 3.07 14.13
N ARG A 544 2.62 4.37 14.08
CA ARG A 544 3.50 5.00 15.07
C ARG A 544 2.67 5.35 16.31
N ILE A 545 3.15 4.92 17.48
CA ILE A 545 2.48 5.08 18.78
C ILE A 545 3.39 5.93 19.69
N MET A 546 3.02 7.20 19.86
CA MET A 546 3.57 8.22 20.79
C MET A 546 5.09 8.52 20.76
N PRO A 547 5.51 9.81 20.80
CA PRO A 547 6.83 10.20 21.28
C PRO A 547 6.91 10.12 22.82
N GLY A 548 8.07 9.78 23.40
CA GLY A 548 8.29 9.64 24.85
C GLY A 548 7.84 10.84 25.70
N PRO A 549 7.32 10.61 26.94
CA PRO A 549 8.14 10.10 28.05
C PRO A 549 7.46 9.02 28.94
N PHE A 550 6.64 8.13 28.40
CA PHE A 550 5.93 7.12 29.19
C PHE A 550 6.66 5.76 29.23
N ASP A 551 6.82 5.19 30.42
CA ASP A 551 7.47 3.88 30.63
C ASP A 551 6.62 2.69 30.12
N ARG A 552 5.31 2.89 29.93
CA ARG A 552 4.35 1.85 29.53
C ARG A 552 3.26 2.42 28.63
N MET A 553 2.74 1.57 27.75
CA MET A 553 1.63 1.87 26.86
C MET A 553 0.72 0.66 26.75
N PHE A 554 -0.58 0.91 26.69
CA PHE A 554 -1.58 -0.10 26.41
C PHE A 554 -2.06 0.04 24.97
N TYR A 555 -2.32 -1.10 24.35
CA TYR A 555 -2.77 -1.20 22.97
C TYR A 555 -4.05 -2.04 22.92
N ARG A 556 -4.93 -1.72 21.98
CA ARG A 556 -6.00 -2.64 21.55
C ARG A 556 -6.35 -2.44 20.09
N MET A 557 -6.78 -3.51 19.45
CA MET A 557 -7.54 -3.43 18.21
C MET A 557 -9.02 -3.31 18.54
N ASN A 558 -9.63 -2.19 18.16
CA ASN A 558 -11.08 -2.08 18.15
C ASN A 558 -11.57 -2.40 16.74
N ILE A 559 -12.54 -3.30 16.64
CA ILE A 559 -13.24 -3.55 15.39
C ILE A 559 -14.63 -2.96 15.50
N LYS A 560 -14.98 -2.13 14.52
CA LYS A 560 -16.36 -1.71 14.35
C LYS A 560 -16.96 -2.47 13.18
N SER A 561 -17.98 -3.26 13.44
CA SER A 561 -18.95 -3.65 12.43
C SER A 561 -20.05 -2.58 12.35
N PHE A 562 -20.58 -2.35 11.16
CA PHE A 562 -21.61 -1.33 10.89
C PHE A 562 -22.84 -1.98 10.29
#